data_AF-A0A9E3IRP9-F1
#
_entry.id   AF-A0A9E3IRP9-F1
#
_cell.length_a   1.000
_cell.length_b   1.000
_cell.length_c   1.000
_cell.angle_alpha   90.00
_cell.angle_beta   90.00
_cell.angle_gamma   90.00
#
_symmetry.space_group_name_H-M   'P 1'
#
loop_
_entity.id
_entity.type
_entity.pdbx_description
1 polymer ?
#
loop_
_entity_poly.entity_id
_entity_poly.type
_entity_poly.pdbx_seq_one_letter_code
_entity_poly.pdbx_strand_id
1 'polypeptide(L)'
;MSIKTWLATAALAGALAVAGAASATVVNFDDLTGSGVVADGYGGVTWGGNWDYYDFSQSQYTAESPRTRVYSDYNLGSLEVGDTNFYFAAPAVFSGAFFSGYDLAPISFGLYNSGVLVHTSAELHISGTPQFLASGYAGPVDEVRVRGDRDYFVMDNVTYSASATPEPAAWALMIGGFGLAGAALRRRTLRLA
;
A
#
# COMPACT_ATOMS: atom_id res chain seq x y z
N MET A 1 10.85 -60.48 36.07
CA MET A 1 9.60 -59.73 35.84
C MET A 1 9.68 -58.42 36.61
N SER A 2 9.93 -57.30 35.91
CA SER A 2 9.44 -55.94 36.23
C SER A 2 10.21 -54.94 35.36
N ILE A 3 9.57 -54.56 34.26
CA ILE A 3 9.99 -53.49 33.33
C ILE A 3 9.97 -52.15 34.08
N LYS A 4 11.07 -51.39 34.00
CA LYS A 4 11.13 -50.00 34.45
C LYS A 4 10.74 -49.10 33.28
N THR A 5 9.49 -48.67 33.26
CA THR A 5 8.95 -47.72 32.27
C THR A 5 9.42 -46.31 32.61
N TRP A 6 10.40 -45.79 31.87
CA TRP A 6 10.74 -44.35 31.90
C TRP A 6 9.88 -43.63 30.87
N LEU A 7 8.86 -42.90 31.35
CA LEU A 7 8.15 -41.90 30.56
C LEU A 7 9.00 -40.63 30.49
N ALA A 8 9.65 -40.40 29.35
CA ALA A 8 10.23 -39.10 29.03
C ALA A 8 9.27 -38.36 28.10
N THR A 9 8.39 -37.55 28.68
CA THR A 9 7.57 -36.55 28.00
C THR A 9 8.49 -35.51 27.36
N ALA A 10 8.53 -35.46 26.03
CA ALA A 10 9.18 -34.38 25.29
C ALA A 10 8.10 -33.44 24.76
N ALA A 11 7.88 -32.32 25.44
CA ALA A 11 7.05 -31.22 24.95
C ALA A 11 7.77 -30.54 23.78
N LEU A 12 7.26 -30.73 22.57
CA LEU A 12 7.67 -29.99 21.38
C LEU A 12 6.86 -28.68 21.36
N ALA A 13 7.38 -27.62 21.97
CA ALA A 13 6.82 -26.28 21.80
C ALA A 13 7.21 -25.77 20.41
N GLY A 14 6.30 -25.87 19.44
CA GLY A 14 6.47 -25.30 18.11
C GLY A 14 6.44 -23.78 18.17
N ALA A 15 7.51 -23.13 17.73
CA ALA A 15 7.52 -21.69 17.49
C ALA A 15 6.67 -21.40 16.24
N LEU A 16 5.41 -20.98 16.43
CA LEU A 16 4.64 -20.36 15.35
C LEU A 16 5.24 -18.98 15.07
N ALA A 17 5.91 -18.83 13.94
CA ALA A 17 6.14 -17.52 13.35
C ALA A 17 4.79 -16.99 12.86
N VAL A 18 4.19 -16.06 13.59
CA VAL A 18 2.99 -15.36 13.14
C VAL A 18 3.43 -14.35 12.08
N ALA A 19 3.29 -14.69 10.80
CA ALA A 19 3.32 -13.71 9.74
C ALA A 19 2.07 -12.83 9.89
N GLY A 20 2.22 -11.60 10.38
CA GLY A 20 1.11 -10.65 10.44
C GLY A 20 0.63 -10.34 9.02
N ALA A 21 -0.68 -10.51 8.77
CA ALA A 21 -1.27 -9.99 7.55
C ALA A 21 -1.12 -8.46 7.54
N ALA A 22 -0.53 -7.90 6.49
CA ALA A 22 -0.45 -6.46 6.32
C ALA A 22 -1.88 -5.92 6.12
N SER A 23 -2.34 -5.05 7.02
CA SER A 23 -3.60 -4.33 6.85
C SER A 23 -3.43 -3.25 5.79
N ALA A 24 -4.46 -3.02 4.97
CA ALA A 24 -4.50 -1.87 4.08
C ALA A 24 -4.66 -0.58 4.89
N THR A 25 -3.93 0.46 4.47
CA THR A 25 -4.11 1.86 4.86
C THR A 25 -5.02 2.52 3.84
N VAL A 26 -6.03 3.25 4.32
CA VAL A 26 -6.88 4.11 3.49
C VAL A 26 -6.65 5.56 3.94
N VAL A 27 -6.22 6.40 3.00
CA VAL A 27 -6.01 7.83 3.22
C VAL A 27 -7.25 8.57 2.68
N ASN A 28 -8.14 8.94 3.59
CA ASN A 28 -9.47 9.48 3.30
C ASN A 28 -9.58 11.01 3.38
N PHE A 29 -8.54 11.70 3.84
CA PHE A 29 -8.48 13.18 3.89
C PHE A 29 -9.49 13.86 4.84
N ASP A 30 -10.38 13.12 5.50
CA ASP A 30 -11.54 13.66 6.22
C ASP A 30 -11.22 14.43 7.50
N ASP A 31 -10.01 14.28 8.04
CA ASP A 31 -9.51 15.06 9.17
C ASP A 31 -8.91 16.42 8.75
N LEU A 32 -8.74 16.66 7.45
CA LEU A 32 -8.34 17.96 6.90
C LEU A 32 -9.56 18.89 6.80
N THR A 33 -9.35 20.16 7.17
CA THR A 33 -10.44 21.16 7.24
C THR A 33 -10.09 22.43 6.46
N GLY A 34 -11.08 23.03 5.80
CA GLY A 34 -10.90 24.21 4.96
C GLY A 34 -10.29 23.85 3.61
N SER A 35 -9.22 24.56 3.23
CA SER A 35 -8.49 24.31 1.98
C SER A 35 -7.00 24.62 2.15
N GLY A 36 -6.14 23.90 1.44
CA GLY A 36 -4.71 24.14 1.43
C GLY A 36 -3.93 23.00 0.77
N VAL A 37 -2.61 23.01 0.93
CA VAL A 37 -1.73 21.97 0.40
C VAL A 37 -1.74 20.75 1.33
N VAL A 38 -1.81 19.54 0.77
CA VAL A 38 -1.67 18.30 1.55
C VAL A 38 -0.21 18.19 2.02
N ALA A 39 -0.02 18.13 3.34
CA ALA A 39 1.31 18.10 3.93
C ALA A 39 2.00 16.73 3.73
N ASP A 40 3.31 16.75 3.52
CA ASP A 40 4.12 15.53 3.51
C ASP A 40 4.00 14.77 4.84
N GLY A 41 3.93 13.44 4.74
CA GLY A 41 3.69 12.54 5.86
C GLY A 41 2.21 12.30 6.16
N TYR A 42 1.29 13.08 5.58
CA TYR A 42 -0.15 12.82 5.70
C TYR A 42 -0.48 11.44 5.13
N GLY A 43 -1.11 10.59 5.94
CA GLY A 43 -1.40 9.22 5.57
C GLY A 43 -0.15 8.38 5.26
N GLY A 44 1.04 8.74 5.75
CA GLY A 44 2.30 8.02 5.48
C GLY A 44 2.86 8.21 4.07
N VAL A 45 2.39 9.23 3.35
CA VAL A 45 2.73 9.53 1.95
C VAL A 45 3.44 10.88 1.86
N THR A 46 4.40 10.99 0.94
CA THR A 46 5.00 12.27 0.54
C THR A 46 4.24 12.80 -0.67
N TRP A 47 3.54 13.92 -0.48
CA TRP A 47 2.67 14.54 -1.49
C TRP A 47 3.40 15.57 -2.35
N GLY A 48 4.57 16.04 -1.88
CA GLY A 48 5.49 16.87 -2.65
C GLY A 48 4.98 18.28 -2.94
N GLY A 49 3.90 18.71 -2.26
CA GLY A 49 3.21 19.97 -2.56
C GLY A 49 2.41 19.94 -3.86
N ASN A 50 2.24 18.76 -4.49
CA ASN A 50 1.55 18.61 -5.77
C ASN A 50 0.04 18.44 -5.64
N TRP A 51 -0.45 18.31 -4.40
CA TRP A 51 -1.83 18.00 -4.10
C TRP A 51 -2.37 19.02 -3.10
N ASP A 52 -3.49 19.63 -3.47
CA ASP A 52 -4.28 20.49 -2.61
C ASP A 52 -5.52 19.75 -2.15
N TYR A 53 -6.11 20.20 -1.05
CA TYR A 53 -7.37 19.71 -0.53
C TYR A 53 -8.37 20.84 -0.31
N TYR A 54 -9.64 20.46 -0.31
CA TYR A 54 -10.72 21.32 0.14
C TYR A 54 -11.92 20.49 0.61
N ASP A 55 -12.76 21.07 1.45
CA ASP A 55 -13.76 20.31 2.22
C ASP A 55 -15.22 20.80 2.00
N PHE A 56 -15.48 21.87 1.24
CA PHE A 56 -16.85 22.29 0.94
C PHE A 56 -17.46 21.44 -0.17
N SER A 57 -18.75 21.12 -0.13
CA SER A 57 -19.40 20.33 -1.20
C SER A 57 -19.34 21.07 -2.55
N GLN A 58 -18.94 20.35 -3.61
CA GLN A 58 -18.95 20.86 -4.98
C GLN A 58 -19.43 19.76 -5.92
N SER A 59 -20.50 20.06 -6.66
CA SER A 59 -21.03 19.12 -7.65
C SER A 59 -20.00 18.82 -8.72
N GLN A 60 -20.05 17.58 -9.20
CA GLN A 60 -19.09 16.87 -10.04
C GLN A 60 -17.77 16.50 -9.37
N TYR A 61 -17.30 17.27 -8.39
CA TYR A 61 -16.10 16.95 -7.62
C TYR A 61 -16.46 16.37 -6.24
N THR A 62 -17.23 15.29 -6.28
CA THR A 62 -17.78 14.59 -5.12
C THR A 62 -16.72 13.69 -4.49
N ALA A 63 -16.42 13.86 -3.20
CA ALA A 63 -15.60 12.92 -2.44
C ALA A 63 -16.33 11.57 -2.26
N GLU A 64 -15.60 10.48 -2.09
CA GLU A 64 -16.20 9.18 -1.78
C GLU A 64 -16.59 9.10 -0.31
N SER A 65 -15.67 9.47 0.57
CA SER A 65 -15.95 9.68 1.98
C SER A 65 -16.24 11.17 2.25
N PRO A 66 -17.31 11.49 2.99
CA PRO A 66 -17.48 12.85 3.49
C PRO A 66 -16.34 13.16 4.47
N ARG A 67 -15.60 14.26 4.27
CA ARG A 67 -15.97 15.51 3.59
C ARG A 67 -14.95 15.97 2.54
N THR A 68 -13.74 15.44 2.56
CA THR A 68 -12.60 16.08 1.90
C THR A 68 -12.16 15.29 0.68
N ARG A 69 -11.58 15.99 -0.29
CA ARG A 69 -10.92 15.40 -1.46
C ARG A 69 -9.70 16.20 -1.81
N VAL A 70 -8.80 15.56 -2.55
CA VAL A 70 -7.59 16.19 -3.05
C VAL A 70 -7.64 16.39 -4.55
N TYR A 71 -6.92 17.38 -5.04
CA TYR A 71 -6.80 17.71 -6.46
C TYR A 71 -5.38 18.16 -6.77
N SER A 72 -5.02 18.20 -8.05
CA SER A 72 -3.66 18.59 -8.46
C SER A 72 -3.44 20.08 -8.21
N ASP A 73 -2.27 20.46 -7.68
CA ASP A 73 -1.90 21.87 -7.51
C ASP A 73 -1.94 22.62 -8.86
N TYR A 74 -2.66 23.75 -8.87
CA TYR A 74 -2.82 24.62 -10.02
C TYR A 74 -1.48 25.17 -10.55
N ASN A 75 -0.43 25.23 -9.73
CA ASN A 75 0.88 25.74 -10.11
C ASN A 75 1.72 24.74 -10.93
N LEU A 76 1.27 23.50 -11.09
CA LEU A 76 1.95 22.49 -11.93
C LEU A 76 1.82 22.74 -13.45
N GLY A 77 1.16 23.83 -13.85
CA GLY A 77 0.79 24.10 -15.23
C GLY A 77 -0.58 23.53 -15.53
N SER A 78 -1.61 24.36 -15.36
CA SER A 78 -3.01 24.02 -15.60
C SER A 78 -3.39 24.15 -17.08
N LEU A 79 -4.39 23.36 -17.50
CA LEU A 79 -4.98 23.16 -18.85
C LEU A 79 -4.50 21.98 -19.72
N GLU A 80 -3.56 21.14 -19.27
CA GLU A 80 -3.11 19.98 -20.07
C GLU A 80 -3.15 18.65 -19.29
N VAL A 81 -3.44 17.58 -20.03
CA VAL A 81 -3.35 16.20 -19.52
C VAL A 81 -1.91 15.90 -19.11
N GLY A 82 -1.71 15.48 -17.88
CA GLY A 82 -0.40 15.02 -17.44
C GLY A 82 -0.42 14.40 -16.05
N ASP A 83 0.80 14.13 -15.57
CA ASP A 83 1.04 13.39 -14.34
C ASP A 83 1.10 14.33 -13.12
N THR A 84 0.40 13.96 -12.05
CA THR A 84 0.55 14.49 -10.69
C THR A 84 0.92 13.33 -9.80
N ASN A 85 1.99 13.45 -9.02
CA ASN A 85 2.59 12.30 -8.34
C ASN A 85 2.62 12.42 -6.82
N PHE A 86 2.76 11.27 -6.17
CA PHE A 86 3.05 11.13 -4.75
C PHE A 86 3.94 9.91 -4.51
N TYR A 87 4.60 9.85 -3.36
CA TYR A 87 5.61 8.85 -3.04
C TYR A 87 5.30 8.12 -1.72
N PHE A 88 5.66 6.84 -1.66
CA PHE A 88 5.64 6.08 -0.42
C PHE A 88 7.02 6.13 0.25
N ALA A 89 7.04 6.31 1.58
CA ALA A 89 8.29 6.34 2.35
C ALA A 89 9.04 4.99 2.35
N ALA A 90 8.33 3.90 2.08
CA ALA A 90 8.88 2.56 1.88
C ALA A 90 8.07 1.86 0.78
N PRO A 91 8.64 0.85 0.10
CA PRO A 91 7.92 0.14 -0.97
C PRO A 91 6.57 -0.40 -0.49
N ALA A 92 5.52 -0.04 -1.21
CA ALA A 92 4.13 -0.36 -0.88
C ALA A 92 3.44 -1.08 -2.03
N VAL A 93 2.42 -1.88 -1.73
CA VAL A 93 1.48 -2.36 -2.72
C VAL A 93 0.33 -1.36 -2.80
N PHE A 94 0.30 -0.59 -3.89
CA PHE A 94 -0.76 0.38 -4.13
C PHE A 94 -1.99 -0.34 -4.70
N SER A 95 -3.16 -0.15 -4.08
CA SER A 95 -4.41 -0.81 -4.50
C SER A 95 -5.24 0.06 -5.45
N GLY A 96 -5.23 1.38 -5.28
CA GLY A 96 -6.01 2.31 -6.08
C GLY A 96 -6.52 3.51 -5.28
N ALA A 97 -7.38 4.30 -5.90
CA ALA A 97 -8.04 5.45 -5.31
C ALA A 97 -9.40 5.70 -5.98
N PHE A 98 -10.26 6.49 -5.35
CA PHE A 98 -11.50 6.96 -5.93
C PHE A 98 -11.29 8.28 -6.67
N PHE A 99 -12.00 8.45 -7.78
CA PHE A 99 -11.99 9.66 -8.58
C PHE A 99 -13.40 10.10 -8.94
N SER A 100 -13.58 11.42 -9.05
CA SER A 100 -14.76 12.05 -9.64
C SER A 100 -14.38 13.36 -10.32
N GLY A 101 -15.21 13.87 -11.22
CA GLY A 101 -14.97 15.11 -11.93
C GLY A 101 -15.66 15.20 -13.29
N TYR A 102 -15.09 16.00 -14.19
CA TYR A 102 -15.50 16.10 -15.58
C TYR A 102 -14.69 15.11 -16.42
N ASP A 103 -15.37 14.31 -17.24
CA ASP A 103 -14.74 13.34 -18.16
C ASP A 103 -14.17 14.06 -19.40
N LEU A 104 -13.11 14.85 -19.21
CA LEU A 104 -12.40 15.52 -20.31
C LEU A 104 -11.22 14.70 -20.83
N ALA A 105 -10.62 13.88 -19.95
CA ALA A 105 -9.60 12.89 -20.27
C ALA A 105 -9.71 11.73 -19.27
N PRO A 106 -9.44 10.48 -19.70
CA PRO A 106 -9.45 9.35 -18.78
C PRO A 106 -8.33 9.48 -17.74
N ILE A 107 -8.59 8.95 -16.55
CA ILE A 107 -7.61 8.84 -15.47
C ILE A 107 -6.89 7.50 -15.56
N SER A 108 -5.58 7.51 -15.36
CA SER A 108 -4.77 6.28 -15.24
C SER A 108 -3.62 6.46 -14.25
N PHE A 109 -3.03 5.36 -13.82
CA PHE A 109 -1.83 5.36 -12.99
C PHE A 109 -0.60 4.92 -13.77
N GLY A 110 0.50 5.66 -13.61
CA GLY A 110 1.86 5.16 -13.83
C GLY A 110 2.47 4.74 -12.50
N LEU A 111 2.85 3.48 -12.36
CA LEU A 111 3.39 2.92 -11.12
C LEU A 111 4.89 2.69 -11.26
N TYR A 112 5.66 3.28 -10.35
CA TYR A 112 7.11 3.28 -10.40
C TYR A 112 7.72 2.61 -9.18
N ASN A 113 8.85 1.96 -9.39
CA ASN A 113 9.70 1.44 -8.32
C ASN A 113 11.15 1.80 -8.65
N SER A 114 11.79 2.58 -7.78
CA SER A 114 13.15 3.09 -7.95
C SER A 114 13.34 3.83 -9.28
N GLY A 115 12.34 4.63 -9.67
CA GLY A 115 12.34 5.41 -10.92
C GLY A 115 12.03 4.61 -12.19
N VAL A 116 11.78 3.31 -12.10
CA VAL A 116 11.40 2.46 -13.24
C VAL A 116 9.89 2.27 -13.27
N LEU A 117 9.24 2.53 -14.41
CA LEU A 117 7.83 2.22 -14.62
C LEU A 117 7.65 0.69 -14.59
N VAL A 118 6.96 0.18 -13.58
CA VAL A 118 6.70 -1.25 -13.39
C VAL A 118 5.31 -1.66 -13.86
N HIS A 119 4.35 -0.73 -13.92
CA HIS A 119 3.01 -0.99 -14.39
C HIS A 119 2.28 0.30 -14.81
N THR A 120 1.31 0.16 -15.71
CA THR A 120 0.32 1.19 -16.02
C THR A 120 -1.06 0.58 -15.84
N SER A 121 -1.93 1.24 -15.07
CA SER A 121 -3.28 0.73 -14.82
C SER A 121 -4.15 0.76 -16.07
N ALA A 122 -5.37 0.23 -15.95
CA ALA A 122 -6.44 0.57 -16.88
C ALA A 122 -6.77 2.07 -16.83
N GLU A 123 -7.47 2.54 -17.87
CA GLU A 123 -8.05 3.88 -17.93
C GLU A 123 -9.45 3.89 -17.29
N LEU A 124 -9.77 4.97 -16.58
CA LEU A 124 -11.09 5.25 -16.01
C LEU A 124 -11.66 6.53 -16.62
N HIS A 125 -12.81 6.40 -17.26
CA HIS A 125 -13.69 7.53 -17.56
C HIS A 125 -14.50 7.87 -16.32
N ILE A 126 -14.30 9.08 -15.81
CA ILE A 126 -14.87 9.53 -14.54
C ILE A 126 -16.24 10.20 -14.74
N SER A 127 -16.91 10.49 -13.63
CA SER A 127 -18.16 11.22 -13.63
C SER A 127 -18.28 12.03 -12.34
N GLY A 128 -19.40 12.71 -12.14
CA GLY A 128 -19.67 13.38 -10.87
C GLY A 128 -19.90 12.44 -9.67
N THR A 129 -19.96 11.12 -9.91
CA THR A 129 -20.07 10.10 -8.87
C THR A 129 -18.69 9.47 -8.65
N PRO A 130 -18.23 9.29 -7.39
CA PRO A 130 -16.97 8.63 -7.10
C PRO A 130 -16.89 7.23 -7.72
N GLN A 131 -15.80 6.95 -8.43
CA GLN A 131 -15.50 5.68 -9.06
C GLN A 131 -14.11 5.22 -8.66
N PHE A 132 -13.98 3.95 -8.25
CA PHE A 132 -12.69 3.38 -7.88
C PHE A 132 -11.89 3.00 -9.12
N LEU A 133 -10.67 3.53 -9.25
CA LEU A 133 -9.67 3.03 -10.18
C LEU A 133 -8.73 2.10 -9.41
N ALA A 134 -8.76 0.81 -9.75
CA ALA A 134 -7.80 -0.16 -9.24
C ALA A 134 -6.43 0.02 -9.91
N SER A 135 -5.36 -0.16 -9.14
CA SER A 135 -3.99 -0.12 -9.67
C SER A 135 -3.71 -1.22 -10.69
N GLY A 136 -4.36 -2.39 -10.52
CA GLY A 136 -4.10 -3.59 -11.32
C GLY A 136 -2.77 -4.29 -11.01
N TYR A 137 -2.02 -3.81 -10.00
CA TYR A 137 -0.66 -4.25 -9.71
C TYR A 137 -0.49 -4.69 -8.26
N ALA A 138 0.07 -5.88 -8.07
CA ALA A 138 0.33 -6.45 -6.74
C ALA A 138 1.80 -6.32 -6.29
N GLY A 139 2.67 -5.78 -7.14
CA GLY A 139 4.08 -5.59 -6.82
C GLY A 139 4.35 -4.32 -6.00
N PRO A 140 5.54 -4.21 -5.39
CA PRO A 140 5.95 -3.01 -4.67
C PRO A 140 6.18 -1.82 -5.61
N VAL A 141 5.78 -0.64 -5.16
CA VAL A 141 5.97 0.67 -5.81
C VAL A 141 6.44 1.69 -4.76
N ASP A 142 7.18 2.70 -5.19
CA ASP A 142 7.60 3.84 -4.37
C ASP A 142 7.08 5.19 -4.89
N GLU A 143 6.61 5.24 -6.13
CA GLU A 143 5.98 6.42 -6.73
C GLU A 143 4.72 6.02 -7.50
N VAL A 144 3.66 6.81 -7.33
CA VAL A 144 2.43 6.74 -8.12
C VAL A 144 2.27 8.06 -8.86
N ARG A 145 2.10 7.97 -10.18
CA ARG A 145 1.71 9.10 -11.02
C ARG A 145 0.26 8.95 -11.44
N VAL A 146 -0.55 9.92 -11.08
CA VAL A 146 -1.94 10.03 -11.54
C VAL A 146 -1.94 10.87 -12.81
N ARG A 147 -2.31 10.26 -13.92
CA ARG A 147 -2.40 10.94 -15.21
C ARG A 147 -3.85 11.28 -15.51
N GLY A 148 -4.11 12.54 -15.82
CA GLY A 148 -5.45 13.03 -16.16
C GLY A 148 -5.43 14.51 -16.53
N ASP A 149 -6.60 15.08 -16.81
CA ASP A 149 -6.75 16.53 -16.93
C ASP A 149 -6.76 17.16 -15.53
N ARG A 150 -5.64 17.79 -15.15
CA ARG A 150 -5.31 18.16 -13.76
C ARG A 150 -6.30 19.11 -13.09
N ASP A 151 -7.08 19.86 -13.87
CA ASP A 151 -8.08 20.80 -13.35
C ASP A 151 -9.48 20.18 -13.16
N TYR A 152 -9.68 18.96 -13.66
CA TYR A 152 -11.01 18.40 -13.87
C TYR A 152 -11.27 17.06 -13.19
N PHE A 153 -10.36 16.62 -12.31
CA PHE A 153 -10.61 15.50 -11.41
C PHE A 153 -10.30 15.86 -9.95
N VAL A 154 -10.95 15.15 -9.03
CA VAL A 154 -10.54 15.03 -7.64
C VAL A 154 -10.27 13.57 -7.31
N MET A 155 -9.45 13.34 -6.29
CA MET A 155 -9.06 12.04 -5.78
C MET A 155 -9.43 11.92 -4.29
N ASP A 156 -9.81 10.72 -3.88
CA ASP A 156 -10.12 10.39 -2.50
C ASP A 156 -9.79 8.92 -2.20
N ASN A 157 -9.70 8.56 -0.93
CA ASN A 157 -9.51 7.18 -0.45
C ASN A 157 -8.36 6.42 -1.13
N VAL A 158 -7.17 7.04 -1.08
CA VAL A 158 -5.92 6.43 -1.57
C VAL A 158 -5.60 5.22 -0.71
N THR A 159 -5.64 4.03 -1.32
CA THR A 159 -5.54 2.76 -0.62
C THR A 159 -4.24 2.04 -0.96
N TYR A 160 -3.46 1.67 0.05
CA TYR A 160 -2.21 0.95 -0.11
C TYR A 160 -1.90 0.07 1.10
N SER A 161 -0.98 -0.87 0.96
CA SER A 161 -0.48 -1.68 2.09
C SER A 161 1.04 -1.77 2.05
N ALA A 162 1.67 -1.96 3.21
CA ALA A 162 3.10 -2.24 3.26
C ALA A 162 3.44 -3.47 2.42
N SER A 163 4.51 -3.41 1.62
CA SER A 163 4.98 -4.58 0.89
C SER A 163 5.64 -5.54 1.88
N ALA A 164 5.05 -6.73 2.07
CA ALA A 164 5.63 -7.80 2.86
C ALA A 164 6.79 -8.46 2.10
N THR A 165 7.91 -7.76 1.98
CA THR A 165 9.17 -8.40 1.57
C THR A 165 9.75 -9.11 2.79
N PRO A 166 9.96 -10.44 2.76
CA PRO A 166 10.56 -11.14 3.88
C PRO A 166 11.97 -10.59 4.10
N GLU A 167 12.15 -9.88 5.22
CA GLU A 167 13.45 -9.32 5.53
C GLU A 167 14.51 -10.44 5.67
N PRO A 168 15.79 -10.16 5.37
CA PRO A 168 16.88 -11.14 5.52
C PRO A 168 16.93 -11.83 6.89
N ALA A 169 16.46 -11.16 7.95
CA ALA A 169 16.36 -11.74 9.29
C ALA A 169 15.33 -12.89 9.37
N ALA A 170 14.23 -12.82 8.62
CA ALA A 170 13.24 -13.90 8.57
C ALA A 170 13.84 -15.17 7.93
N TRP A 171 14.67 -15.00 6.90
CA TRP A 171 15.44 -16.09 6.29
C TRP A 171 16.46 -16.67 7.28
N ALA A 172 17.19 -15.82 8.00
CA ALA A 172 18.15 -16.25 9.01
C ALA A 172 17.47 -17.02 10.16
N LEU A 173 16.28 -16.61 10.60
CA LEU A 173 15.49 -17.30 11.61
C LEU A 173 14.93 -18.64 11.10
N MET A 174 14.47 -18.72 9.85
CA MET A 174 14.08 -20.01 9.24
C MET A 174 15.27 -20.97 9.16
N ILE A 175 16.40 -20.51 8.62
CA ILE A 175 17.61 -21.32 8.49
C ILE A 175 18.10 -21.75 9.88
N GLY A 176 18.13 -20.83 10.84
CA GLY A 176 18.48 -21.11 12.23
C GLY A 176 17.53 -22.14 12.87
N GLY A 177 16.22 -21.97 12.68
CA GLY A 177 15.20 -22.90 13.18
C GLY A 177 15.34 -24.31 12.59
N PHE A 178 15.51 -24.42 11.28
CA PHE A 178 15.73 -25.72 10.62
C PHE A 178 17.06 -26.34 11.01
N GLY A 179 18.12 -25.54 11.15
CA GLY A 179 19.43 -26.00 11.62
C GLY A 179 19.36 -26.59 13.03
N LEU A 180 18.65 -25.92 13.95
CA LEU A 180 18.44 -26.41 15.31
C LEU A 180 17.56 -27.67 15.36
N ALA A 181 16.49 -27.71 14.57
CA ALA A 181 15.63 -28.90 14.47
C ALA A 181 16.40 -30.12 13.93
N GLY A 182 17.19 -29.94 12.86
CA GLY A 182 18.04 -30.99 12.30
C GLY A 182 19.10 -31.48 13.29
N ALA A 183 19.74 -30.57 14.03
CA ALA A 183 20.72 -30.93 15.06
C ALA A 183 20.08 -31.72 16.23
N ALA A 184 18.86 -31.36 16.64
CA ALA A 184 18.12 -32.09 17.67
C ALA A 184 17.76 -33.51 17.23
N LEU A 185 17.31 -33.68 15.98
CA LEU A 185 17.01 -35.00 15.41
C LEU A 185 18.27 -35.87 15.30
N ARG A 186 19.41 -35.30 14.89
CA ARG A 186 20.70 -36.01 14.81
C ARG A 186 21.21 -36.48 16.18
N ARG A 187 20.94 -35.74 17.25
CA ARG A 187 21.32 -36.16 18.62
C ARG A 187 20.48 -37.34 19.13
N ARG A 188 19.26 -37.52 18.61
CA ARG A 188 18.40 -38.66 18.97
C ARG A 188 18.86 -39.97 18.32
N THR A 189 19.28 -39.93 17.05
CA THR A 189 19.75 -41.14 16.37
C THR A 189 21.06 -41.66 16.97
N LEU A 190 21.95 -40.77 17.42
CA LEU A 190 23.20 -41.14 18.10
C LEU A 190 23.02 -41.70 19.53
N ARG A 191 21.83 -41.59 20.12
CA ARG A 191 21.52 -42.18 21.44
C ARG A 191 20.83 -43.54 21.36
N LEU A 192 20.47 -44.00 20.15
CA LEU A 192 19.78 -45.27 19.89
C LEU A 192 20.70 -46.33 19.27
N ALA A 193 21.99 -46.02 19.08
CA ALA A 193 23.05 -46.94 18.67
C ALA A 193 23.98 -47.21 19.87
#